data_AF-A0A7J7K8P7-F1
#
_entry.id   AF-A0A7J7K8P7-F1
#
_cell.length_a   1.000
_cell.length_b   1.000
_cell.length_c   1.000
_cell.angle_alpha   90.00
_cell.angle_beta   90.00
_cell.angle_gamma   90.00
#
_symmetry.space_group_name_H-M   'P 1'
#
loop_
_entity.id
_entity.type
_entity.pdbx_description
1 polymer ?
#
loop_
_entity_poly.entity_id
_entity_poly.type
_entity_poly.pdbx_seq_one_letter_code
_entity_poly.pdbx_strand_id
1 'polypeptide(L)'
;MACGSFIVMVANFEQSLYRWAEKLVRHLHCHGVLIAVAKGSSEKKYDLKITRHKELFSLFSHVVFASDDPEVRQGKPCPDVFTVCAKRFPSPLPASPSNVLVFEDASNGVEAAVAAGIPCVLVPDVNLDITKVKDKAAEVLKSLEDFVPEKYGLPTYDVAKALTVVHCSQVMLISRSYLLHHVKVSYYHNH
;
A
#
# COMPACT_ATOMS: atom_id res chain seq x y z
N MET A 1 16.75 1.56 -11.70
CA MET A 1 15.47 1.49 -12.44
C MET A 1 14.43 2.14 -11.55
N ALA A 2 13.80 3.24 -11.97
CA ALA A 2 12.67 3.77 -11.22
C ALA A 2 11.62 2.66 -11.12
N CYS A 3 11.12 2.39 -9.91
CA CYS A 3 10.01 1.47 -9.65
C CYS A 3 8.74 2.05 -10.29
N GLY A 4 8.70 2.04 -11.62
CA GLY A 4 7.76 2.79 -12.43
C GLY A 4 6.33 2.36 -12.14
N SER A 5 5.57 3.32 -11.61
CA SER A 5 4.11 3.35 -11.64
C SER A 5 3.40 2.13 -11.04
N PHE A 6 3.75 1.69 -9.83
CA PHE A 6 2.88 0.76 -9.11
C PHE A 6 1.89 1.54 -8.23
N ILE A 7 0.62 1.13 -8.25
CA ILE A 7 -0.44 1.70 -7.43
C ILE A 7 -0.96 0.64 -6.46
N VAL A 8 -1.07 1.01 -5.19
CA VAL A 8 -1.75 0.20 -4.19
C VAL A 8 -3.00 0.93 -3.71
N MET A 9 -4.14 0.24 -3.78
CA MET A 9 -5.39 0.72 -3.22
C MET A 9 -5.77 -0.11 -2.02
N VAL A 10 -6.04 0.55 -0.90
CA VAL A 10 -6.57 -0.13 0.27
C VAL A 10 -8.06 0.18 0.40
N ALA A 11 -8.86 -0.87 0.36
CA ALA A 11 -10.28 -0.80 0.66
C ALA A 11 -10.52 -1.07 2.15
N ASN A 12 -11.52 -0.38 2.70
CA ASN A 12 -12.04 -0.62 4.06
C ASN A 12 -10.97 -0.74 5.16
N PHE A 13 -10.28 0.36 5.43
CA PHE A 13 -9.54 0.47 6.68
C PHE A 13 -10.49 0.54 7.89
N GLU A 14 -10.53 -0.55 8.66
CA GLU A 14 -11.09 -0.65 10.01
C GLU A 14 -10.00 -0.36 11.06
N GLN A 15 -10.39 0.00 12.30
CA GLN A 15 -9.42 0.42 13.33
C GLN A 15 -8.41 -0.67 13.73
N SER A 16 -8.83 -1.93 13.71
CA SER A 16 -7.97 -3.09 13.96
C SER A 16 -6.90 -3.26 12.87
N LEU A 17 -7.24 -2.93 11.62
CA LEU A 17 -6.36 -3.06 10.46
C LEU A 17 -5.23 -2.00 10.46
N TYR A 18 -5.39 -0.86 11.17
CA TYR A 18 -4.41 0.24 11.16
C TYR A 18 -3.02 -0.16 11.63
N ARG A 19 -2.90 -0.98 12.67
CA ARG A 19 -1.57 -1.39 13.16
C ARG A 19 -0.85 -2.27 12.14
N TRP A 20 -1.57 -3.20 11.51
CA TRP A 20 -0.96 -4.16 10.59
C TRP A 20 -0.62 -3.52 9.25
N ALA A 21 -1.47 -2.61 8.78
CA ALA A 21 -1.23 -1.93 7.52
C ALA A 21 -0.20 -0.80 7.64
N GLU A 22 0.07 -0.25 8.82
CA GLU A 22 1.04 0.84 9.00
C GLU A 22 2.42 0.46 8.46
N LYS A 23 2.91 -0.74 8.79
CA LYS A 23 4.18 -1.27 8.27
C LYS A 23 4.20 -1.26 6.74
N LEU A 24 3.15 -1.79 6.12
CA LEU A 24 3.04 -1.88 4.67
C LEU A 24 2.96 -0.48 4.03
N VAL A 25 2.09 0.39 4.52
CA VAL A 25 1.90 1.75 3.97
C VAL A 25 3.19 2.56 4.05
N ARG A 26 3.88 2.56 5.21
CA ARG A 26 5.16 3.26 5.36
C ARG A 26 6.23 2.68 4.44
N HIS A 27 6.29 1.35 4.32
CA HIS A 27 7.21 0.66 3.43
C HIS A 27 6.99 1.02 1.96
N LEU A 28 5.74 1.01 1.50
CA LEU A 28 5.38 1.38 0.14
C LEU A 28 5.69 2.87 -0.13
N HIS A 29 5.32 3.75 0.80
CA HIS A 29 5.57 5.18 0.68
C HIS A 29 7.07 5.51 0.62
N CYS A 30 7.90 4.87 1.46
CA CYS A 30 9.35 5.12 1.46
C CYS A 30 10.07 4.63 0.19
N HIS A 31 9.43 3.74 -0.56
CA HIS A 31 9.91 3.29 -1.88
C HIS A 31 9.25 4.04 -3.05
N GLY A 32 8.45 5.07 -2.78
CA GLY A 32 7.80 5.88 -3.81
C GLY A 32 6.64 5.17 -4.53
N VAL A 33 6.08 4.12 -3.93
CA VAL A 33 4.84 3.48 -4.44
C VAL A 33 3.67 4.38 -4.09
N LEU A 34 2.81 4.64 -5.08
CA LEU A 34 1.62 5.47 -4.88
C LEU A 34 0.53 4.64 -4.18
N ILE A 35 -0.08 5.22 -3.14
CA ILE A 35 -1.07 4.53 -2.31
C ILE A 35 -2.31 5.40 -2.17
N ALA A 36 -3.50 4.83 -2.31
CA ALA A 36 -4.76 5.54 -2.08
C ALA A 36 -5.76 4.67 -1.32
N VAL A 37 -6.79 5.32 -0.77
CA VAL A 37 -7.89 4.65 -0.09
C VAL A 37 -9.15 4.71 -0.98
N ALA A 38 -9.80 3.55 -1.18
CA ALA A 38 -11.07 3.44 -1.90
C ALA A 38 -12.15 2.87 -0.95
N LYS A 39 -13.02 3.74 -0.42
CA LYS A 39 -13.98 3.38 0.63
C LYS A 39 -15.41 3.35 0.11
N GLY A 40 -16.19 2.35 0.53
CA GLY A 40 -17.61 2.27 0.21
C GLY A 40 -18.49 3.27 0.97
N SER A 41 -18.04 3.74 2.13
CA SER A 41 -18.80 4.60 3.04
C SER A 41 -18.49 6.09 2.86
N SER A 42 -19.31 6.95 3.49
CA SER A 42 -19.14 8.40 3.46
C SER A 42 -17.92 8.93 4.23
N GLU A 43 -17.48 10.12 3.83
CA GLU A 43 -16.39 10.92 4.37
C GLU A 43 -16.59 11.27 5.85
N LYS A 44 -17.82 11.64 6.25
CA LYS A 44 -18.14 11.97 7.66
C LYS A 44 -17.77 10.85 8.64
N LYS A 45 -17.95 9.58 8.23
CA LYS A 45 -17.57 8.42 9.03
C LYS A 45 -16.05 8.18 9.03
N TYR A 46 -15.37 8.61 7.99
CA TYR A 46 -13.93 8.50 7.85
C TYR A 46 -13.20 9.49 8.74
N ASP A 47 -13.57 10.77 8.73
CA ASP A 47 -12.91 11.81 9.54
C ASP A 47 -12.86 11.44 11.02
N LEU A 48 -13.98 10.96 11.56
CA LEU A 48 -14.07 10.50 12.94
C LEU A 48 -13.09 9.35 13.23
N LYS A 49 -12.95 8.41 12.28
CA LYS A 49 -12.10 7.22 12.42
C LYS A 49 -10.60 7.53 12.26
N ILE A 50 -10.23 8.55 11.48
CA ILE A 50 -8.83 8.85 11.16
C ILE A 50 -8.17 9.86 12.10
N THR A 51 -8.93 10.52 12.98
CA THR A 51 -8.42 11.55 13.91
C THR A 51 -7.15 11.16 14.66
N ARG A 52 -7.00 9.88 15.03
CA ARG A 52 -5.83 9.34 15.77
C ARG A 52 -4.66 8.88 14.89
N HIS A 53 -4.84 8.84 13.56
CA HIS A 53 -3.90 8.27 12.61
C HIS A 53 -3.53 9.24 11.48
N LYS A 54 -3.67 10.55 11.70
CA LYS A 54 -3.45 11.60 10.68
C LYS A 54 -2.09 11.48 9.97
N GLU A 55 -1.04 11.12 10.69
CA GLU A 55 0.30 10.94 10.12
C GLU A 55 0.31 9.80 9.07
N LEU A 56 -0.23 8.64 9.42
CA LEU A 56 -0.34 7.50 8.50
C LEU A 56 -1.18 7.87 7.26
N PHE A 57 -2.29 8.57 7.47
CA PHE A 57 -3.18 8.96 6.39
C PHE A 57 -2.60 10.04 5.47
N SER A 58 -1.64 10.84 5.95
CA SER A 58 -0.92 11.79 5.11
C SER A 58 0.01 11.13 4.07
N LEU A 59 0.27 9.82 4.20
CA LEU A 59 1.10 9.06 3.26
C LEU A 59 0.33 8.61 2.01
N PHE A 60 -1.00 8.64 2.04
CA PHE A 60 -1.84 8.31 0.89
C PHE A 60 -1.95 9.52 -0.04
N SER A 61 -1.90 9.28 -1.35
CA SER A 61 -2.03 10.31 -2.37
C SER A 61 -3.40 10.97 -2.35
N HIS A 62 -4.46 10.18 -2.16
CA HIS A 62 -5.84 10.65 -2.07
C HIS A 62 -6.76 9.57 -1.47
N VAL A 63 -8.00 9.97 -1.23
CA VAL A 63 -9.08 9.09 -0.77
C VAL A 63 -10.29 9.26 -1.68
N VAL A 64 -10.97 8.16 -1.99
CA VAL A 64 -12.23 8.13 -2.75
C VAL A 64 -13.32 7.54 -1.87
N PHE A 65 -14.41 8.30 -1.66
CA PHE A 65 -15.58 7.87 -0.89
C PHE A 65 -16.74 7.57 -1.82
N ALA A 66 -16.99 6.30 -2.13
CA ALA A 66 -18.01 5.88 -3.09
C ALA A 66 -19.41 6.47 -2.83
N SER A 67 -19.76 6.74 -1.57
CA SER A 67 -21.08 7.31 -1.21
C SER A 67 -21.22 8.81 -1.50
N ASP A 68 -20.11 9.54 -1.54
CA ASP A 68 -20.10 11.01 -1.66
C ASP A 68 -19.47 11.48 -3.00
N ASP A 69 -18.95 10.54 -3.79
CA ASP A 69 -18.20 10.83 -5.00
C ASP A 69 -19.09 10.84 -6.24
N PRO A 70 -19.24 11.97 -6.95
CA PRO A 70 -20.14 12.08 -8.10
C PRO A 70 -19.69 11.26 -9.31
N GLU A 71 -18.42 10.86 -9.39
CA GLU A 71 -17.92 10.00 -10.47
C GLU A 71 -18.18 8.51 -10.19
N VAL A 72 -18.51 8.14 -8.94
CA VAL A 72 -18.89 6.79 -8.54
C VAL A 72 -20.39 6.63 -8.67
N ARG A 73 -20.85 6.07 -9.80
CA ARG A 73 -22.28 5.92 -10.09
C ARG A 73 -22.88 4.71 -9.40
N GLN A 74 -22.09 3.65 -9.26
CA GLN A 74 -22.50 2.41 -8.62
C GLN A 74 -21.48 2.00 -7.55
N GLY A 75 -21.96 1.79 -6.32
CA GLY A 75 -21.13 1.25 -5.25
C GLY A 75 -20.72 -0.20 -5.51
N LYS A 76 -19.80 -0.71 -4.68
CA LYS A 76 -19.40 -2.13 -4.69
C LYS A 76 -20.65 -3.04 -4.63
N PRO A 77 -20.75 -4.08 -5.48
CA PRO A 77 -19.68 -4.75 -6.20
C PRO A 77 -19.32 -4.18 -7.58
N CYS A 78 -19.82 -3.01 -7.95
CA CYS A 78 -19.42 -2.36 -9.20
C CYS A 78 -17.99 -1.78 -9.12
N PRO A 79 -17.25 -1.73 -10.25
CA PRO A 79 -15.83 -1.37 -10.26
C PRO A 79 -15.54 0.13 -10.13
N ASP A 80 -16.59 0.96 -10.13
CA ASP A 80 -16.52 2.42 -10.24
C ASP A 80 -15.54 3.03 -9.23
N VAL A 81 -15.62 2.65 -7.94
CA VAL A 81 -14.77 3.24 -6.89
C VAL A 81 -13.28 3.00 -7.14
N PHE A 82 -12.90 1.81 -7.62
CA PHE A 82 -11.49 1.50 -7.93
C PHE A 82 -11.05 2.16 -9.22
N THR A 83 -11.95 2.26 -10.21
CA THR A 83 -11.70 2.95 -11.47
C THR A 83 -11.47 4.45 -11.25
N VAL A 84 -12.33 5.09 -10.45
CA VAL A 84 -12.20 6.50 -10.07
C VAL A 84 -10.95 6.71 -9.22
N CYS A 85 -10.68 5.82 -8.27
CA CYS A 85 -9.46 5.88 -7.46
C CYS A 85 -8.20 5.79 -8.31
N ALA A 86 -8.15 4.89 -9.30
CA ALA A 86 -7.04 4.78 -10.25
C ALA A 86 -6.83 6.11 -10.99
N LYS A 87 -7.90 6.68 -11.55
CA LYS A 87 -7.85 7.89 -12.38
C LYS A 87 -7.29 9.13 -11.67
N ARG A 88 -7.34 9.16 -10.34
CA ARG A 88 -6.87 10.31 -9.54
C ARG A 88 -5.38 10.33 -9.26
N PHE A 89 -4.68 9.23 -9.48
CA PHE A 89 -3.23 9.26 -9.37
C PHE A 89 -2.62 10.16 -10.47
N PRO A 90 -1.55 10.91 -10.15
CA PRO A 90 -0.88 11.74 -11.13
C PRO A 90 -0.27 10.88 -12.25
N SER A 91 -0.38 11.39 -13.49
CA SER A 91 0.02 10.71 -14.73
C SER A 91 1.55 10.52 -14.86
N PRO A 92 2.03 9.43 -15.51
CA PRO A 92 1.22 8.37 -16.10
C PRO A 92 0.89 7.25 -15.11
N LEU A 93 -0.40 6.91 -15.08
CA LEU A 93 -0.89 5.66 -14.50
C LEU A 93 -0.09 4.49 -15.07
N PRO A 94 0.08 3.39 -14.31
CA PRO A 94 0.63 2.18 -14.85
C PRO A 94 -0.01 1.80 -16.18
N ALA A 95 0.82 1.44 -17.16
CA ALA A 95 0.37 1.04 -18.49
C ALA A 95 -0.46 -0.28 -18.48
N SER A 96 -0.47 -1.02 -17.36
CA SER A 96 -1.16 -2.30 -17.21
C SER A 96 -1.94 -2.36 -15.89
N PRO A 97 -3.18 -2.89 -15.88
CA PRO A 97 -3.91 -3.23 -14.66
C PRO A 97 -3.14 -4.16 -13.71
N SER A 98 -2.16 -4.94 -14.22
CA SER A 98 -1.28 -5.79 -13.41
C SER A 98 -0.36 -5.02 -12.46
N ASN A 99 -0.20 -3.70 -12.66
CA ASN A 99 0.60 -2.83 -11.81
C ASN A 99 -0.27 -2.06 -10.79
N VAL A 100 -1.50 -2.54 -10.58
CA VAL A 100 -2.41 -2.06 -9.55
C VAL A 100 -2.75 -3.24 -8.65
N LEU A 101 -2.75 -3.02 -7.34
CA LEU A 101 -3.13 -4.04 -6.36
C LEU A 101 -4.17 -3.48 -5.40
N VAL A 102 -5.24 -4.24 -5.16
CA VAL A 102 -6.25 -3.93 -4.14
C VAL A 102 -6.04 -4.83 -2.92
N PHE A 103 -6.09 -4.25 -1.73
CA PHE A 103 -6.33 -4.96 -0.47
C PHE A 103 -7.77 -4.76 -0.03
N GLU A 104 -8.49 -5.84 0.29
CA GLU A 104 -9.89 -5.79 0.73
C GLU A 104 -10.17 -6.76 1.89
N ASP A 105 -11.21 -6.48 2.67
CA ASP A 105 -11.74 -7.29 3.77
C ASP A 105 -13.12 -7.89 3.51
N ALA A 106 -13.85 -7.43 2.48
CA ALA A 106 -15.24 -7.79 2.22
C ALA A 106 -15.50 -8.35 0.81
N SER A 107 -16.48 -9.26 0.70
CA SER A 107 -16.86 -9.91 -0.57
C SER A 107 -17.17 -8.93 -1.71
N ASN A 108 -17.97 -7.90 -1.42
CA ASN A 108 -18.41 -6.96 -2.45
C ASN A 108 -17.23 -6.16 -3.03
N GLY A 109 -16.20 -5.87 -2.24
CA GLY A 109 -15.02 -5.21 -2.78
C GLY A 109 -14.09 -6.14 -3.53
N VAL A 110 -13.96 -7.42 -3.14
CA VAL A 110 -13.27 -8.41 -3.96
C VAL A 110 -13.91 -8.48 -5.34
N GLU A 111 -15.25 -8.55 -5.39
CA GLU A 111 -16.00 -8.56 -6.65
C GLU A 111 -15.81 -7.27 -7.46
N ALA A 112 -15.79 -6.10 -6.81
CA ALA A 112 -15.53 -4.84 -7.48
C ALA A 112 -14.10 -4.72 -8.04
N ALA A 113 -13.09 -5.24 -7.33
CA ALA A 113 -11.72 -5.26 -7.80
C ALA A 113 -11.57 -6.18 -9.03
N VAL A 114 -12.18 -7.37 -8.96
CA VAL A 114 -12.22 -8.32 -10.08
C VAL A 114 -12.97 -7.73 -11.29
N ALA A 115 -14.11 -7.07 -11.06
CA ALA A 115 -14.85 -6.37 -12.11
C ALA A 115 -14.04 -5.22 -12.75
N ALA A 116 -13.11 -4.62 -12.00
CA ALA A 116 -12.18 -3.61 -12.51
C ALA A 116 -10.96 -4.21 -13.23
N GLY A 117 -10.82 -5.55 -13.24
CA GLY A 117 -9.64 -6.23 -13.79
C GLY A 117 -8.37 -6.06 -12.95
N ILE A 118 -8.53 -5.77 -11.65
CA ILE A 118 -7.41 -5.48 -10.73
C ILE A 118 -7.22 -6.68 -9.77
N PRO A 119 -5.99 -7.22 -9.63
CA PRO A 119 -5.68 -8.22 -8.62
C PRO A 119 -6.07 -7.77 -7.21
N CYS A 120 -6.70 -8.67 -6.44
CA CYS A 120 -7.18 -8.39 -5.09
C CYS A 120 -6.58 -9.37 -4.07
N VAL A 121 -5.91 -8.83 -3.04
CA VAL A 121 -5.51 -9.58 -1.84
C VAL A 121 -6.61 -9.42 -0.79
N LEU A 122 -7.23 -10.53 -0.42
CA LEU A 122 -8.28 -10.58 0.60
C LEU A 122 -7.65 -10.79 1.99
N VAL A 123 -7.89 -9.85 2.90
CA VAL A 123 -7.60 -9.97 4.33
C VAL A 123 -8.95 -9.92 5.05
N PRO A 124 -9.62 -11.08 5.20
CA PRO A 124 -11.04 -11.12 5.49
C PRO A 124 -11.37 -10.55 6.87
N ASP A 125 -12.45 -9.79 6.96
CA ASP A 125 -13.07 -9.48 8.26
C ASP A 125 -13.45 -10.78 8.98
N VAL A 126 -13.46 -10.75 10.31
CA VAL A 126 -13.78 -11.90 11.16
C VAL A 126 -15.16 -12.52 10.84
N ASN A 127 -16.11 -11.72 10.34
CA ASN A 127 -17.45 -12.19 10.01
C ASN A 127 -17.61 -12.62 8.55
N LEU A 128 -16.55 -12.52 7.74
CA LEU A 128 -16.65 -12.85 6.32
C LEU A 128 -16.69 -14.36 6.10
N ASP A 129 -17.74 -14.84 5.43
CA ASP A 129 -17.75 -16.16 4.82
C ASP A 129 -16.87 -16.17 3.56
N ILE A 130 -15.59 -16.50 3.76
CA ILE A 130 -14.57 -16.50 2.70
C ILE A 130 -14.90 -17.46 1.55
N THR A 131 -15.74 -18.47 1.78
CA THR A 131 -16.06 -19.47 0.74
C THR A 131 -16.75 -18.88 -0.47
N LYS A 132 -17.40 -17.72 -0.30
CA LYS A 132 -18.10 -17.00 -1.37
C LYS A 132 -17.19 -16.29 -2.36
N VAL A 133 -15.96 -15.95 -1.96
CA VAL A 133 -15.08 -15.05 -2.72
C VAL A 133 -13.61 -15.47 -2.80
N LYS A 134 -13.18 -16.47 -2.02
CA LYS A 134 -11.77 -16.93 -2.01
C LYS A 134 -11.24 -17.28 -3.39
N ASP A 135 -12.05 -17.88 -4.26
CA ASP A 135 -11.63 -18.33 -5.59
C ASP A 135 -11.55 -17.17 -6.60
N LYS A 136 -12.07 -16.00 -6.23
CA LYS A 136 -11.98 -14.75 -7.01
C LYS A 136 -10.78 -13.88 -6.59
N ALA A 137 -10.28 -14.04 -5.38
CA ALA A 137 -9.14 -13.28 -4.86
C ALA A 137 -7.83 -13.81 -5.45
N ALA A 138 -6.86 -12.92 -5.69
CA ALA A 138 -5.52 -13.31 -6.13
C ALA A 138 -4.73 -14.00 -5.00
N GLU A 139 -5.04 -13.65 -3.74
CA GLU A 139 -4.49 -14.25 -2.54
C GLU A 139 -5.44 -14.00 -1.37
N VAL A 140 -5.48 -14.92 -0.41
CA VAL A 140 -6.19 -14.75 0.86
C VAL A 140 -5.16 -14.82 1.98
N LEU A 141 -5.02 -13.75 2.76
CA LEU A 141 -4.11 -13.66 3.90
C LEU A 141 -4.89 -13.66 5.20
N LYS A 142 -4.27 -14.16 6.28
CA LYS A 142 -4.82 -14.01 7.63
C LYS A 142 -4.53 -12.64 8.20
N SER A 143 -3.38 -12.06 7.85
CA SER A 143 -2.94 -10.75 8.28
C SER A 143 -2.20 -10.04 7.14
N LEU A 144 -2.24 -8.71 7.12
CA LEU A 144 -1.37 -7.91 6.25
C LEU A 144 0.12 -8.08 6.55
N GLU A 145 0.46 -8.56 7.76
CA GLU A 145 1.84 -8.88 8.13
C GLU A 145 2.40 -10.08 7.33
N ASP A 146 1.53 -10.96 6.85
CA ASP A 146 1.88 -12.13 6.03
C ASP A 146 2.08 -11.76 4.54
N PHE A 147 1.80 -10.50 4.16
CA PHE A 147 1.92 -10.07 2.77
C PHE A 147 3.38 -10.05 2.32
N VAL A 148 3.68 -10.67 1.18
CA VAL A 148 5.01 -10.74 0.56
C VAL A 148 5.03 -9.81 -0.66
N PRO A 149 5.58 -8.58 -0.57
CA PRO A 149 5.47 -7.56 -1.62
C PRO A 149 6.01 -8.01 -2.99
N GLU A 150 7.14 -8.70 -3.01
CA GLU A 150 7.84 -9.09 -4.23
C GLU A 150 7.05 -10.05 -5.12
N LYS A 151 6.06 -10.77 -4.57
CA LYS A 151 5.12 -11.60 -5.35
C LYS A 151 4.30 -10.79 -6.36
N TYR A 152 4.12 -9.50 -6.07
CA TYR A 152 3.37 -8.56 -6.91
C TYR A 152 4.29 -7.53 -7.59
N GLY A 153 5.61 -7.75 -7.59
CA GLY A 153 6.57 -6.80 -8.16
C GLY A 153 6.79 -5.54 -7.32
N LEU A 154 6.33 -5.54 -6.06
CA LEU A 154 6.60 -4.47 -5.10
C LEU A 154 7.96 -4.65 -4.42
N PRO A 155 8.57 -3.58 -3.87
CA PRO A 155 9.83 -3.67 -3.15
C PRO A 155 9.75 -4.61 -1.94
N THR A 156 10.75 -5.48 -1.76
CA THR A 156 10.87 -6.38 -0.61
C THR A 156 10.98 -5.61 0.71
N TYR A 157 10.48 -6.13 1.83
CA TYR A 157 10.76 -5.53 3.14
C TYR A 157 12.27 -5.52 3.42
N ASP A 158 12.86 -4.33 3.60
CA ASP A 158 14.27 -4.19 3.93
C ASP A 158 14.53 -4.68 5.37
N VAL A 159 15.20 -5.82 5.51
CA VAL A 159 15.62 -6.35 6.83
C VAL A 159 16.68 -5.46 7.51
N ALA A 160 17.36 -4.60 6.74
CA ALA A 160 18.52 -3.81 7.20
C ALA A 160 18.27 -2.29 7.35
N LYS A 161 17.21 -1.71 6.78
CA LYS A 161 16.98 -0.25 6.84
C LYS A 161 16.20 0.24 8.07
N ALA A 162 15.61 -0.66 8.86
CA ALA A 162 14.87 -0.29 10.07
C ALA A 162 15.68 0.54 11.09
N LEU A 163 17.02 0.47 11.04
CA LEU A 163 17.92 1.25 11.90
C LEU A 163 18.22 2.68 11.39
N THR A 164 17.91 3.00 10.13
CA THR A 164 18.30 4.30 9.52
C THR A 164 17.18 5.34 9.54
N VAL A 165 15.93 4.93 9.78
CA VAL A 165 14.74 5.80 9.65
C VAL A 165 14.60 6.81 10.80
N VAL A 166 15.38 6.68 11.87
CA VAL A 166 15.41 7.70 12.96
C VAL A 166 16.07 9.02 12.50
N HIS A 167 16.66 9.08 11.30
CA HIS A 167 17.39 10.26 10.81
C HIS A 167 16.85 10.87 9.50
N CYS A 168 15.55 10.73 9.20
CA CYS A 168 14.96 11.35 7.99
C CYS A 168 14.17 12.65 8.27
N SER A 169 14.48 13.35 9.36
CA SER A 169 13.88 14.67 9.68
C SER A 169 14.90 15.78 9.95
N GLN A 170 16.21 15.57 9.75
CA GLN A 170 17.20 16.64 9.84
C GLN A 170 18.11 16.64 8.63
N VAL A 171 17.85 17.62 7.76
CA VAL A 171 18.81 18.43 7.00
C VAL A 171 20.06 17.69 6.49
N MET A 172 20.12 17.54 5.17
CA MET A 172 21.37 17.35 4.41
C MET A 172 22.48 18.25 4.95
N LEU A 173 23.57 17.65 5.43
CA LEU A 173 24.97 18.06 5.24
C LEU A 173 25.86 17.15 6.10
N ILE A 174 26.36 16.05 5.52
CA ILE A 174 27.60 15.43 6.02
C ILE A 174 28.62 15.51 4.90
N SER A 175 29.58 16.40 5.15
CA SER A 175 30.80 16.66 4.40
C SER A 175 31.59 15.38 4.09
N ARG A 176 32.28 15.41 2.95
CA ARG A 176 33.14 14.41 2.30
C ARG A 176 34.39 13.95 3.09
N SER A 177 34.33 13.92 4.43
CA SER A 177 35.54 13.77 5.27
C SER A 177 35.63 12.47 6.07
N TYR A 178 34.62 11.58 6.05
CA TYR A 178 34.58 10.41 6.94
C TYR A 178 34.92 9.05 6.31
N LEU A 179 35.32 8.99 5.04
CA LEU A 179 35.68 7.72 4.37
C LEU A 179 37.20 7.54 4.22
N LEU A 180 37.96 7.78 5.30
CA LEU A 180 39.42 7.60 5.27
C LEU A 180 40.00 7.11 6.60
N HIS A 181 39.25 6.38 7.42
CA HIS A 181 39.87 5.62 8.51
C HIS A 181 39.16 4.27 8.65
N HIS A 182 39.94 3.19 8.60
CA HIS A 182 39.57 1.78 8.78
C HIS A 182 39.21 0.96 7.54
N VAL A 183 40.16 0.87 6.61
CA VAL A 183 40.42 -0.41 5.91
C VAL A 183 41.89 -0.76 6.11
N LYS A 184 42.23 -1.49 7.18
CA LYS A 184 43.51 -2.21 7.28
C LYS A 184 43.29 -3.55 6.58
N VAL A 185 43.75 -3.64 5.33
CA VAL A 185 43.90 -4.92 4.63
C VAL A 185 45.20 -5.55 5.08
N SER A 186 45.14 -6.69 5.75
CA SER A 186 46.31 -7.55 5.98
C SER A 186 46.50 -8.44 4.76
N TYR A 187 47.57 -8.22 3.99
CA TYR A 187 48.07 -9.18 3.03
C TYR A 187 49.23 -9.96 3.66
N TYR A 188 49.05 -11.27 3.82
CA TYR A 188 50.13 -12.22 4.03
C TYR A 188 50.75 -12.56 2.66
N HIS A 189 52.04 -12.30 2.49
CA HIS A 189 52.89 -13.11 1.61
C HIS A 189 54.37 -13.08 2.01
N ASN A 190 54.83 -14.28 2.42
CA ASN A 190 56.13 -14.93 2.23
C ASN A 190 57.45 -14.18 2.42
N HIS A 191 58.20 -14.64 3.41
CA HIS A 191 59.59 -15.06 3.25
C HIS A 191 59.79 -16.45 3.84
#